data_AF-A0A1V5P9R9-F1
#
_entry.id   AF-A0A1V5P9R9-F1
#
_cell.length_a   1.000
_cell.length_b   1.000
_cell.length_c   1.000
_cell.angle_alpha   90.00
_cell.angle_beta   90.00
_cell.angle_gamma   90.00
#
_symmetry.space_group_name_H-M   'P 1'
#
loop_
_entity.id
_entity.type
_entity.pdbx_description
1 polymer ?
#
loop_
_entity_poly.entity_id
_entity_poly.type
_entity_poly.pdbx_seq_one_letter_code
_entity_poly.pdbx_strand_id
1 'polypeptide(L)'
;MAIVRRKVEVGAVQLGDAGDDREAQAAARLASLIQPVKTAQYGIQVVSLQSVFGKWQFILHPLWTHEPSQTNSLLAFEPSQLEYRYALDTQFEEDIHYGKGGGTGLDGKEEGYITEAGLSFYHPELFLYMENVGQDSLLSS
;
A
#
# COMPACT_ATOMS: atom_id res chain seq x y z
N MET A 1 -16.50 2.06 9.90
CA MET A 1 -17.55 2.14 8.86
C MET A 1 -18.34 0.83 8.92
N ALA A 2 -19.51 0.85 9.55
CA ALA A 2 -20.36 -0.33 9.69
C ALA A 2 -21.34 -0.39 8.51
N ILE A 3 -21.23 -1.43 7.69
CA ILE A 3 -22.22 -1.70 6.64
C ILE A 3 -23.29 -2.60 7.26
N VAL A 4 -24.43 -2.01 7.62
CA VAL A 4 -25.63 -2.75 7.98
C VAL A 4 -26.27 -3.26 6.68
N ARG A 5 -26.09 -4.55 6.36
CA ARG A 5 -26.85 -5.20 5.29
C ARG A 5 -28.10 -5.84 5.88
N ARG A 6 -29.27 -5.23 5.65
CA ARG A 6 -30.55 -5.93 5.83
C ARG A 6 -30.59 -7.11 4.86
N LYS A 7 -30.69 -8.32 5.38
CA LYS A 7 -30.96 -9.51 4.59
C LYS A 7 -32.43 -9.50 4.22
N VAL A 8 -32.72 -9.41 2.91
CA VAL A 8 -34.05 -9.65 2.37
C VAL A 8 -34.27 -11.16 2.43
N GLU A 9 -35.20 -11.62 3.25
CA GLU A 9 -35.61 -13.02 3.30
C GLU A 9 -36.54 -13.29 2.12
N VAL A 10 -36.02 -14.00 1.11
CA VAL A 10 -36.83 -14.59 0.05
C VAL A 10 -37.35 -15.91 0.61
N GLY A 11 -38.66 -15.97 0.86
CA GLY A 11 -39.33 -17.13 1.46
C GLY A 11 -39.13 -18.40 0.64
N ALA A 12 -38.69 -19.47 1.31
CA ALA A 12 -38.71 -20.81 0.75
C ALA A 12 -40.10 -21.41 0.94
N VAL A 13 -40.72 -21.78 -0.17
CA VAL A 13 -41.98 -22.52 -0.29
C VAL A 13 -41.83 -23.89 0.38
N GLN A 14 -42.76 -24.25 1.28
CA GLN A 14 -42.82 -25.58 1.87
C GLN A 14 -43.38 -26.59 0.86
N LEU A 15 -42.63 -27.66 0.63
CA LEU A 15 -43.11 -28.93 0.09
C LEU A 15 -42.64 -30.03 1.07
N GLY A 16 -43.58 -30.81 1.62
CA GLY A 16 -43.30 -32.10 2.30
C GLY A 16 -42.62 -33.08 1.33
N ASP A 17 -42.04 -34.22 1.72
CA ASP A 17 -42.44 -35.20 2.73
C ASP A 17 -41.21 -36.08 3.09
N ALA A 18 -41.31 -36.89 4.14
CA ALA A 18 -40.25 -37.68 4.81
C ALA A 18 -39.12 -38.27 3.92
N GLY A 19 -37.86 -37.90 4.20
CA GLY A 19 -36.67 -38.55 3.62
C GLY A 19 -35.31 -37.84 3.75
N ASP A 20 -35.25 -36.63 4.33
CA ASP A 20 -34.20 -35.63 4.02
C ASP A 20 -33.03 -35.57 5.03
N ASP A 21 -33.03 -36.34 6.12
CA ASP A 21 -32.04 -36.17 7.19
C ASP A 21 -30.61 -36.55 6.75
N ARG A 22 -30.49 -37.47 5.77
CA ARG A 22 -29.21 -37.92 5.22
C ARG A 22 -28.67 -36.98 4.15
N GLU A 23 -29.54 -36.36 3.37
CA GLU A 23 -29.15 -35.37 2.36
C GLU A 23 -28.79 -34.02 3.01
N ALA A 24 -29.53 -33.62 4.05
CA ALA A 24 -29.18 -32.48 4.89
C ALA A 24 -27.82 -32.67 5.59
N GLN A 25 -27.54 -33.88 6.12
CA GLN A 25 -26.25 -34.19 6.74
C GLN A 25 -25.11 -34.34 5.72
N ALA A 26 -25.40 -34.84 4.50
CA ALA A 26 -24.43 -34.92 3.41
C ALA A 26 -24.07 -33.53 2.86
N ALA A 27 -25.06 -32.64 2.71
CA ALA A 27 -24.86 -31.25 2.33
C ALA A 27 -24.07 -30.48 3.39
N ALA A 28 -24.35 -30.70 4.69
CA ALA A 28 -23.59 -30.10 5.78
C ALA A 28 -22.13 -30.58 5.81
N ARG A 29 -21.87 -31.86 5.49
CA ARG A 29 -20.50 -32.40 5.37
C ARG A 29 -19.75 -31.81 4.17
N LEU A 30 -20.40 -31.70 3.02
CA LEU A 30 -19.79 -31.11 1.81
C LEU A 30 -19.50 -29.61 1.99
N ALA A 31 -20.37 -28.88 2.70
CA ALA A 31 -20.15 -27.47 3.02
C ALA A 31 -18.96 -27.25 3.96
N SER A 32 -18.66 -28.20 4.87
CA SER A 32 -17.52 -28.12 5.78
C SER A 32 -16.15 -28.39 5.12
N LEU A 33 -16.14 -28.98 3.92
CA LEU A 33 -14.94 -29.26 3.13
C LEU A 33 -14.51 -28.09 2.25
N ILE A 34 -15.36 -27.09 2.07
CA ILE A 34 -15.03 -25.84 1.38
C ILE A 34 -14.43 -24.89 2.42
N GLN A 35 -13.14 -25.01 2.67
CA GLN A 35 -12.44 -23.95 3.41
C GLN A 35 -12.52 -22.67 2.57
N PRO A 36 -12.97 -21.53 3.10
CA PRO A 36 -12.82 -20.27 2.40
C PRO A 36 -11.31 -20.08 2.20
N VAL A 37 -10.89 -19.93 0.95
CA VAL A 37 -9.54 -19.52 0.60
C VAL A 37 -9.20 -18.34 1.50
N LYS A 38 -8.24 -18.52 2.42
CA LYS A 38 -7.66 -17.39 3.15
C LYS A 38 -7.05 -16.51 2.08
N THR A 39 -7.78 -15.48 1.69
CA THR A 39 -7.27 -14.41 0.86
C THR A 39 -6.10 -13.85 1.64
N ALA A 40 -4.87 -14.07 1.17
CA ALA A 40 -3.71 -13.40 1.74
C ALA A 40 -3.98 -11.91 1.58
N GLN A 41 -4.35 -11.26 2.69
CA GLN A 41 -4.69 -9.86 2.71
C GLN A 41 -3.36 -9.09 2.70
N TYR A 42 -2.81 -8.89 1.51
CA TYR A 42 -1.72 -7.97 1.30
C TYR A 42 -2.27 -6.56 1.52
N GLY A 43 -1.84 -5.90 2.60
CA GLY A 43 -2.35 -4.57 2.95
C GLY A 43 -1.41 -3.82 3.87
N ILE A 44 -1.29 -2.52 3.65
CA ILE A 44 -0.62 -1.59 4.56
C ILE A 44 -1.57 -1.36 5.74
N GLN A 45 -1.08 -1.56 6.96
CA GLN A 45 -1.85 -1.24 8.16
C GLN A 45 -1.86 0.28 8.34
N VAL A 46 -3.04 0.89 8.20
CA VAL A 46 -3.24 2.31 8.46
C VAL A 46 -3.70 2.49 9.90
N VAL A 47 -2.91 3.21 10.71
CA VAL A 47 -3.28 3.57 12.09
C VAL A 47 -3.89 4.96 12.08
N SER A 48 -5.06 5.14 12.68
CA SER A 48 -5.73 6.45 12.74
C SER A 48 -5.71 7.04 14.14
N LEU A 49 -5.23 8.28 14.26
CA LEU A 49 -5.34 9.09 15.46
C LEU A 49 -6.46 10.11 15.27
N GLN A 50 -7.48 10.05 16.12
CA GLN A 50 -8.59 11.00 16.09
C GLN A 50 -8.42 12.00 17.24
N SER A 51 -8.29 13.27 16.89
CA SER A 51 -8.21 14.39 17.82
C SER A 51 -9.38 15.35 17.63
N VAL A 52 -9.55 16.31 18.54
CA VAL A 52 -10.57 17.38 18.40
C VAL A 52 -10.30 18.24 17.16
N PHE A 53 -9.04 18.33 16.73
CA PHE A 53 -8.60 19.11 15.57
C PHE A 53 -8.69 18.35 14.24
N GLY A 54 -9.06 17.07 14.26
CA GLY A 54 -9.21 16.26 13.06
C GLY A 54 -8.63 14.86 13.20
N LYS A 55 -8.64 14.15 12.07
CA LYS A 55 -8.22 12.75 11.97
C LYS A 55 -6.91 12.66 11.20
N TRP A 56 -5.91 12.09 11.86
CA TRP A 56 -4.61 11.78 11.28
C TRP A 56 -4.58 10.31 10.89
N GLN A 57 -3.97 10.02 9.74
CA GLN A 57 -3.80 8.66 9.24
C GLN A 57 -2.31 8.42 9.06
N PHE A 58 -1.81 7.38 9.71
CA PHE A 58 -0.41 7.00 9.67
C PHE A 58 -0.26 5.71 8.88
N ILE A 59 0.77 5.69 8.05
CA ILE A 59 1.23 4.51 7.33
C ILE A 59 2.70 4.29 7.65
N LEU A 60 3.09 3.03 7.80
CA LEU A 60 4.51 2.67 7.84
C LEU A 60 5.01 2.53 6.41
N HIS A 61 5.79 3.51 5.94
CA HIS A 61 6.32 3.49 4.58
C HIS A 61 7.62 2.67 4.54
N PRO A 62 7.80 1.77 3.56
CA PRO A 62 8.96 0.89 3.48
C PRO A 62 10.30 1.63 3.31
N LEU A 63 10.29 2.88 2.82
CA LEU A 63 11.51 3.68 2.69
C LEU A 63 12.18 3.97 4.05
N TRP A 64 11.41 4.09 5.13
CA TRP A 64 11.97 4.33 6.47
C TRP A 64 12.54 3.08 7.14
N THR A 65 12.40 1.91 6.51
CA THR A 65 12.94 0.65 7.01
C THR A 65 14.36 0.38 6.50
N HIS A 66 14.80 1.06 5.44
CA HIS A 66 16.10 0.82 4.82
C HIS A 66 17.27 1.31 5.68
N GLU A 67 17.10 2.44 6.34
CA GLU A 67 18.14 3.09 7.12
C GLU A 67 17.74 3.10 8.62
N PRO A 68 18.50 2.44 9.51
CA PRO A 68 18.12 2.32 10.92
C PRO A 68 17.90 3.65 11.64
N SER A 69 18.64 4.70 11.25
CA SER A 69 18.50 6.04 11.83
C SER A 69 17.12 6.67 11.58
N GLN A 70 16.38 6.20 10.57
CA GLN A 70 15.07 6.75 10.20
C GLN A 70 13.90 6.00 10.83
N THR A 71 14.14 4.93 11.59
CA THR A 71 13.10 4.05 12.16
C THR A 71 12.08 4.81 13.03
N ASN A 72 12.51 5.89 13.69
CA ASN A 72 11.65 6.72 14.55
C ASN A 72 11.38 8.12 13.94
N SER A 73 11.50 8.24 12.61
CA SER A 73 11.16 9.46 11.90
C SER A 73 9.67 9.48 11.55
N LEU A 74 9.04 10.65 11.72
CA LEU A 74 7.69 10.91 11.22
C LEU A 74 7.76 11.98 10.13
N LEU A 75 7.19 11.64 8.98
CA LEU A 75 6.89 12.59 7.92
C LEU A 75 5.38 12.75 7.82
N ALA A 76 4.91 13.99 8.02
CA ALA A 76 3.51 14.35 7.83
C ALA A 76 3.42 15.50 6.84
N PHE A 77 2.58 15.34 5.83
CA PHE A 77 2.26 16.38 4.87
C PHE A 77 0.84 16.21 4.37
N GLU A 78 0.26 17.29 3.86
CA GLU A 78 -1.06 17.26 3.23
C GLU A 78 -0.95 16.68 1.80
N PRO A 79 -1.50 15.49 1.50
CA PRO A 79 -1.29 14.83 0.22
C PRO A 79 -1.94 15.58 -0.95
N SER A 80 -2.97 16.40 -0.70
CA SER A 80 -3.60 17.22 -1.74
C SER A 80 -2.69 18.33 -2.29
N GLN A 81 -1.61 18.66 -1.58
CA GLN A 81 -0.61 19.65 -1.98
C GLN A 81 0.60 19.03 -2.70
N LEU A 82 0.64 17.70 -2.82
CA LEU A 82 1.71 16.98 -3.46
C LEU A 82 1.44 16.85 -4.96
N GLU A 83 2.23 17.52 -5.77
CA GLU A 83 2.11 17.47 -7.23
C GLU A 83 3.34 16.80 -7.82
N TYR A 84 3.13 15.74 -8.60
CA TYR A 84 4.19 15.10 -9.37
C TYR A 84 4.30 15.81 -10.71
N ARG A 85 5.47 16.43 -10.98
CA ARG A 85 5.71 17.19 -12.21
C ARG A 85 6.78 16.51 -13.04
N TYR A 86 6.49 16.36 -14.32
CA TYR A 86 7.45 15.88 -15.30
C TYR A 86 8.02 17.07 -16.06
N ALA A 87 9.33 17.09 -16.24
CA ALA A 87 9.91 17.85 -17.34
C ALA A 87 9.53 17.14 -18.63
N LEU A 88 9.07 17.87 -19.64
CA LEU A 88 8.65 17.29 -20.92
C LEU A 88 9.84 16.94 -21.83
N ASP A 89 11.07 17.10 -21.34
CA ASP A 89 12.30 16.83 -22.06
C ASP A 89 12.76 15.39 -21.82
N THR A 90 12.00 14.44 -22.36
CA THR A 90 12.43 13.04 -22.37
C THR A 90 13.40 12.86 -23.51
N GLN A 91 14.67 12.60 -23.18
CA GLN A 91 15.74 12.42 -24.16
C GLN A 91 16.10 10.94 -24.28
N PHE A 92 16.34 10.51 -25.51
CA PHE A 92 16.89 9.19 -25.79
C PHE A 92 18.41 9.28 -25.74
N GLU A 93 19.03 8.53 -24.83
CA GLU A 93 20.48 8.42 -24.73
C GLU A 93 20.93 7.17 -25.48
N GLU A 94 21.53 7.39 -26.65
CA GLU A 94 22.11 6.33 -27.47
C GLU A 94 23.43 5.85 -26.86
N ASP A 95 23.63 4.53 -26.88
CA ASP A 95 24.89 3.91 -26.49
C ASP A 95 26.02 4.34 -27.43
N ILE A 96 26.87 5.26 -26.96
CA ILE A 96 28.00 5.78 -27.72
C ILE A 96 29.10 4.73 -27.98
N HIS A 97 29.06 3.59 -27.29
CA HIS A 97 30.04 2.50 -27.35
C HIS A 97 29.58 1.31 -28.19
N TYR A 98 28.31 1.28 -28.59
CA TYR A 98 27.76 0.22 -29.45
C TYR A 98 28.55 0.10 -30.76
N GLY A 99 29.14 -1.07 -30.99
CA GLY A 99 29.92 -1.37 -32.21
C GLY A 99 31.32 -0.74 -32.27
N LYS A 100 31.80 -0.05 -31.22
CA LYS A 100 33.11 0.64 -31.22
C LYS A 100 34.29 -0.18 -30.66
N GLY A 101 34.11 -1.46 -30.34
CA GLY A 101 35.19 -2.42 -30.12
C GLY A 101 36.31 -1.94 -29.18
N GLY A 102 36.02 -1.79 -27.88
CA GLY A 102 37.00 -1.50 -26.84
C GLY A 102 37.25 -2.70 -25.91
N GLY A 103 38.45 -2.80 -25.32
CA GLY A 103 38.86 -3.94 -24.48
C GLY A 103 38.09 -4.11 -23.15
N THR A 104 37.25 -3.14 -22.78
CA THR A 104 36.33 -3.17 -21.64
C THR A 104 34.86 -3.20 -22.09
N GLY A 105 34.59 -3.47 -23.37
CA GLY A 105 33.23 -3.50 -23.92
C GLY A 105 32.41 -4.63 -23.31
N LEU A 106 31.32 -4.27 -22.64
CA LEU A 106 30.26 -5.21 -22.29
C LEU A 106 29.53 -5.63 -23.57
N ASP A 107 29.25 -6.93 -23.71
CA ASP A 107 28.45 -7.47 -24.81
C ASP A 107 26.97 -7.19 -24.54
N GLY A 108 26.55 -5.98 -24.88
CA GLY A 108 25.22 -5.44 -24.64
C GLY A 108 25.06 -4.06 -25.29
N LYS A 109 23.81 -3.62 -25.44
CA LYS A 109 23.46 -2.25 -25.87
C LYS A 109 22.86 -1.53 -24.68
N GLU A 110 23.57 -0.54 -24.14
CA GLU A 110 23.11 0.26 -23.01
C GLU A 110 22.48 1.56 -23.52
N GLU A 111 21.23 1.47 -23.97
CA GLU A 111 20.44 2.62 -24.42
C GLU A 111 19.20 2.81 -23.53
N GLY A 112 18.78 4.06 -23.34
CA GLY A 112 17.69 4.37 -22.43
C GLY A 112 16.99 5.69 -22.74
N TYR A 113 15.78 5.83 -22.20
CA TYR A 113 15.10 7.12 -22.15
C TYR A 113 15.30 7.71 -20.76
N ILE A 114 15.84 8.92 -20.70
CA ILE A 114 15.93 9.69 -19.47
C ILE A 114 14.74 10.65 -19.45
N THR A 115 13.97 10.59 -18.37
CA THR A 115 12.91 11.55 -18.08
C THR A 115 13.20 12.16 -16.72
N GLU A 116 13.15 13.49 -16.65
CA GLU A 116 13.28 14.19 -15.37
C GLU A 116 11.90 14.37 -14.74
N ALA A 117 11.75 13.88 -13.52
CA ALA A 117 10.53 14.04 -12.74
C ALA A 117 10.85 14.59 -11.36
N GLY A 118 10.05 15.55 -10.91
CA GLY A 118 10.18 16.23 -9.64
C GLY A 118 8.90 16.14 -8.82
N LEU A 119 9.07 16.19 -7.51
CA LEU A 119 7.98 16.31 -6.55
C LEU A 119 7.87 17.78 -6.13
N SER A 120 6.72 18.40 -6.38
CA SER A 120 6.45 19.79 -6.03
C SER A 120 5.51 19.86 -4.83
N PHE A 121 5.79 20.77 -3.90
CA PHE A 121 4.96 21.04 -2.73
C PHE A 121 4.77 22.56 -2.58
N TYR A 122 3.54 23.03 -2.50
CA TYR A 122 3.24 24.46 -2.60
C TYR A 122 3.30 25.19 -1.26
N HIS A 123 2.76 24.59 -0.19
CA HIS A 123 2.64 25.19 1.15
C HIS A 123 3.56 24.51 2.17
N PRO A 124 4.80 24.99 2.38
CA PRO A 124 5.75 24.34 3.29
C PRO A 124 5.27 24.31 4.75
N GLU A 125 4.34 25.18 5.15
CA GLU A 125 3.72 25.19 6.48
C GLU A 125 2.87 23.94 6.77
N LEU A 126 2.46 23.20 5.73
CA LEU A 126 1.74 21.93 5.85
C LEU A 126 2.68 20.72 5.84
N PHE A 127 3.99 20.94 5.92
CA PHE A 127 5.01 19.90 5.96
C PHE A 127 5.64 19.82 7.36
N LEU A 128 5.68 18.62 7.92
CA LEU A 128 6.26 18.34 9.22
C LEU A 128 7.18 17.12 9.11
N TYR A 129 8.43 17.33 9.47
CA TYR A 129 9.41 16.26 9.66
C TYR A 129 9.87 16.27 11.11
N MET A 130 9.72 15.14 11.79
CA MET A 130 10.14 14.96 13.18
C MET A 130 11.02 13.73 13.30
N GLU A 131 12.12 13.87 14.02
CA GLU A 131 13.03 12.78 14.34
C GLU A 131 12.82 12.32 15.78
N ASN A 132 13.20 11.08 16.08
CA ASN A 132 13.16 10.50 17.42
C ASN A 132 11.76 10.50 18.07
N VAL A 133 10.72 10.32 17.26
CA VAL A 133 9.34 10.23 17.76
C VAL A 133 9.19 8.97 18.61
N GLY A 134 8.73 9.13 19.85
CA GLY A 134 8.51 8.02 20.78
C GLY A 134 9.77 7.50 21.48
N GLN A 135 10.90 8.21 21.39
CA GLN A 135 12.10 7.93 22.18
C GLN A 135 12.12 8.79 23.45
N ASP A 136 12.49 8.19 24.58
CA ASP A 136 12.71 8.92 25.83
C ASP A 136 13.95 9.80 25.71
N SER A 137 13.88 11.01 26.26
CA SER A 137 15.04 11.90 26.32
C SER A 137 16.09 11.33 27.27
N LEU A 138 17.33 11.18 26.80
CA LEU A 138 18.46 10.80 27.63
C LEU A 138 18.87 11.89 28.65
N LEU A 139 18.28 13.09 28.56
CA LEU A 139 18.43 14.12 29.58
C LEU A 139 17.46 13.82 30.71
N SER A 140 17.96 13.14 31.75
CA SER A 140 17.27 13.11 33.03
C SER A 140 17.09 14.53 33.54
N SER A 141 15.84 14.94 33.79
CA SER A 141 15.49 16.20 34.48
C SER A 141 16.17 16.32 35.83
#